data_AF-A0A2V5LYM5-F1
#
_entry.id   AF-A0A2V5LYM5-F1
#
_cell.length_a   1.000
_cell.length_b   1.000
_cell.length_c   1.000
_cell.angle_alpha   90.00
_cell.angle_beta   90.00
_cell.angle_gamma   90.00
#
_symmetry.space_group_name_H-M   'P 1'
#
loop_
_entity.id
_entity.type
_entity.pdbx_description
1 polymer ?
#
loop_
_entity_poly.entity_id
_entity_poly.type
_entity_poly.pdbx_seq_one_letter_code
_entity_poly.pdbx_strand_id
1 'polypeptide(L)'
;MINFRSFENIPLTGGFTIVRIEPAAGLLLDALGREAMARTRIVGRKFEIAIKLELAEEEQSVTLYHEILEAATVASSNPPPAVIDFNEGDFERAAYSAHAQFGVASIENLNRVLKLYGFKEH
;
A
#
# COMPACT_ATOMS: atom_id res chain seq x y z
N MET A 1 3.65 -16.15 5.22
CA MET A 1 2.44 -15.49 4.67
C MET A 1 2.05 -14.38 5.63
N ILE A 2 1.75 -13.20 5.12
CA ILE A 2 1.42 -12.03 5.95
C ILE A 2 0.08 -12.24 6.66
N ASN A 3 0.00 -11.92 7.95
CA ASN A 3 -1.27 -11.90 8.67
C ASN A 3 -2.03 -10.60 8.40
N PHE A 4 -2.86 -10.55 7.38
CA PHE A 4 -3.60 -9.34 7.00
C PHE A 4 -4.52 -8.77 8.10
N ARG A 5 -4.98 -9.59 9.06
CA ARG A 5 -5.78 -9.09 10.19
C ARG A 5 -4.99 -8.16 11.12
N SER A 6 -3.65 -8.24 11.14
CA SER A 6 -2.86 -7.30 11.96
C SER A 6 -2.86 -5.87 11.43
N PHE A 7 -3.45 -5.64 10.25
CA PHE A 7 -3.56 -4.32 9.62
C PHE A 7 -4.96 -3.71 9.77
N GLU A 8 -5.90 -4.42 10.38
CA GLU A 8 -7.29 -3.98 10.48
C GLU A 8 -7.46 -2.80 11.45
N ASN A 9 -8.10 -1.72 10.96
CA ASN A 9 -8.30 -0.45 11.66
C ASN A 9 -7.02 0.18 12.23
N ILE A 10 -5.89 0.01 11.54
CA ILE A 10 -4.60 0.53 12.00
C ILE A 10 -4.31 1.91 11.39
N PRO A 11 -3.99 2.92 12.24
CA PRO A 11 -3.53 4.22 11.75
C PRO A 11 -2.11 4.14 11.16
N LEU A 12 -1.86 4.96 10.14
CA LEU A 12 -0.56 5.14 9.53
C LEU A 12 -0.11 6.61 9.62
N THR A 13 1.18 6.82 9.45
CA THR A 13 1.84 8.14 9.32
C THR A 13 1.13 8.95 8.24
N GLY A 14 0.90 10.24 8.47
CA GLY A 14 0.10 11.07 7.57
C GLY A 14 -1.40 11.03 7.89
N GLY A 15 -1.81 10.43 9.00
CA GLY A 15 -3.22 10.40 9.41
C GLY A 15 -4.10 9.53 8.51
N PHE A 16 -3.51 8.55 7.84
CA PHE A 16 -4.25 7.53 7.09
C PHE A 16 -4.67 6.38 8.00
N THR A 17 -5.58 5.55 7.52
CA THR A 17 -6.00 4.35 8.24
C THR A 17 -6.22 3.21 7.26
N ILE A 18 -5.56 2.08 7.51
CA ILE A 18 -5.94 0.83 6.86
C ILE A 18 -7.18 0.35 7.60
N VAL A 19 -8.33 0.39 6.94
CA VAL A 19 -9.58 -0.13 7.50
C VAL A 19 -9.50 -1.65 7.54
N ARG A 20 -9.11 -2.26 6.43
CA ARG A 20 -8.96 -3.71 6.28
C ARG A 20 -8.11 -4.05 5.07
N ILE A 21 -7.51 -5.25 5.13
CA ILE A 21 -6.90 -5.92 3.99
C ILE A 21 -7.65 -7.25 3.83
N GLU A 22 -8.40 -7.39 2.75
CA GLU A 22 -9.18 -8.57 2.44
C GLU A 22 -8.42 -9.48 1.46
N PRO A 23 -8.01 -10.69 1.88
CA PRO A 23 -7.49 -11.66 0.94
C PRO A 23 -8.61 -12.09 -0.02
N ALA A 24 -8.34 -11.98 -1.32
CA ALA A 24 -9.23 -12.42 -2.39
C ALA A 24 -8.73 -13.74 -2.97
N ALA A 25 -9.61 -14.73 -3.03
CA ALA A 25 -9.36 -15.97 -3.77
C ALA A 25 -9.83 -15.78 -5.22
N GLY A 26 -8.96 -16.07 -6.19
CA GLY A 26 -9.29 -15.99 -7.61
C GLY A 26 -9.01 -14.63 -8.29
N LEU A 27 -9.72 -14.37 -9.39
CA LEU A 27 -9.45 -13.23 -10.27
C LEU A 27 -9.82 -11.91 -9.58
N LEU A 28 -8.85 -11.02 -9.47
CA LEU A 28 -9.06 -9.66 -9.01
C LEU A 28 -8.85 -8.72 -10.19
N LEU A 29 -9.80 -7.81 -10.39
CA LEU A 29 -9.83 -6.91 -11.55
C LEU A 29 -9.63 -5.46 -11.13
N ASP A 30 -8.82 -4.75 -11.89
CA ASP A 30 -8.67 -3.30 -11.79
C ASP A 30 -9.90 -2.56 -12.35
N ALA A 31 -9.88 -1.23 -12.30
CA ALA A 31 -10.97 -0.39 -12.79
C ALA A 31 -11.23 -0.51 -14.31
N LEU A 32 -10.29 -1.08 -15.07
CA LEU A 32 -10.39 -1.32 -16.52
C LEU A 32 -10.77 -2.77 -16.85
N GLY A 33 -11.02 -3.61 -15.85
CA GLY A 33 -11.35 -5.01 -16.02
C GLY A 33 -10.16 -5.90 -16.36
N ARG A 34 -8.92 -5.43 -16.12
CA ARG A 34 -7.69 -6.21 -16.29
C ARG A 34 -7.34 -6.91 -14.99
N GLU A 35 -6.67 -8.06 -15.09
CA GLU A 35 -6.21 -8.78 -13.91
C GLU A 35 -5.20 -7.93 -13.11
N ALA A 36 -5.37 -7.90 -11.80
CA ALA A 36 -4.54 -7.15 -10.86
C ALA A 36 -4.20 -7.98 -9.62
N MET A 37 -3.06 -7.66 -9.00
CA MET A 37 -2.60 -8.32 -7.77
C MET A 37 -3.31 -7.79 -6.53
N ALA A 38 -3.68 -6.51 -6.55
CA ALA A 38 -4.49 -5.87 -5.53
C ALA A 38 -5.40 -4.80 -6.12
N ARG A 39 -6.34 -4.34 -5.30
CA ARG A 39 -7.21 -3.21 -5.59
C ARG A 39 -7.43 -2.45 -4.30
N THR A 40 -7.07 -1.16 -4.32
CA THR A 40 -7.33 -0.27 -3.20
C THR A 40 -8.56 0.60 -3.45
N ARG A 41 -9.47 0.62 -2.49
CA ARG A 41 -10.56 1.59 -2.41
C ARG A 41 -10.19 2.66 -1.39
N ILE A 42 -10.22 3.91 -1.83
CA ILE A 42 -9.88 5.08 -1.02
C ILE A 42 -11.16 5.86 -0.71
N VAL A 43 -11.43 6.10 0.58
CA VAL A 43 -12.53 6.96 1.05
C VAL A 43 -11.97 7.97 2.04
N GLY A 44 -11.74 9.20 1.57
CA GLY A 44 -10.98 10.19 2.33
C GLY A 44 -9.56 9.67 2.58
N ARG A 45 -9.17 9.52 3.85
CA ARG A 45 -7.86 8.97 4.27
C ARG A 45 -7.90 7.50 4.70
N LYS A 46 -8.97 6.79 4.33
CA LYS A 46 -9.20 5.39 4.70
C LYS A 46 -8.97 4.48 3.52
N PHE A 47 -8.24 3.40 3.75
CA PHE A 47 -7.87 2.41 2.73
C PHE A 47 -8.52 1.07 3.02
N GLU A 48 -9.22 0.54 2.02
CA GLU A 48 -9.67 -0.85 2.00
C GLU A 48 -8.95 -1.53 0.84
N ILE A 49 -8.13 -2.54 1.15
CA ILE A 49 -7.28 -3.21 0.15
C ILE A 49 -7.80 -4.62 -0.04
N ALA A 50 -8.06 -5.02 -1.28
CA ALA A 50 -8.21 -6.42 -1.64
C ALA A 50 -6.92 -6.92 -2.29
N ILE A 51 -6.39 -8.07 -1.87
CA ILE A 51 -5.11 -8.60 -2.36
C ILE A 51 -5.23 -10.09 -2.68
N LYS A 52 -4.64 -10.54 -3.80
CA LYS A 52 -4.66 -11.96 -4.17
C LYS A 52 -3.99 -12.83 -3.10
N LEU A 53 -4.71 -13.86 -2.65
CA LEU A 53 -4.24 -14.75 -1.59
C LEU A 53 -3.09 -15.66 -2.04
N GLU A 54 -3.04 -16.01 -3.32
CA GLU A 54 -2.08 -17.01 -3.84
C GLU A 54 -0.65 -16.46 -4.04
N LEU A 55 -0.45 -15.17 -3.80
CA LEU A 55 0.85 -14.51 -3.91
C LEU A 55 1.84 -15.02 -2.87
N ALA A 56 3.11 -15.10 -3.25
CA ALA A 56 4.20 -15.34 -2.31
C ALA A 56 4.30 -14.19 -1.29
N GLU A 57 4.91 -14.43 -0.12
CA GLU A 57 5.03 -13.40 0.93
C GLU A 57 5.78 -12.14 0.48
N GLU A 58 6.78 -12.31 -0.38
CA GLU A 58 7.50 -11.22 -1.03
C GLU A 58 6.55 -10.41 -1.92
N GLU A 59 5.81 -11.06 -2.82
CA GLU A 59 4.84 -10.40 -3.71
C GLU A 59 3.74 -9.69 -2.91
N GLN A 60 3.24 -10.31 -1.85
CA GLN A 60 2.30 -9.68 -0.92
C GLN A 60 2.91 -8.42 -0.28
N SER A 61 4.18 -8.49 0.13
CA SER A 61 4.87 -7.36 0.76
C SER A 61 5.06 -6.20 -0.21
N VAL A 62 5.57 -6.48 -1.41
CA VAL A 62 5.79 -5.49 -2.46
C VAL A 62 4.45 -4.85 -2.84
N THR A 63 3.41 -5.65 -3.06
CA THR A 63 2.06 -5.15 -3.36
C THR A 63 1.55 -4.22 -2.26
N LEU A 64 1.73 -4.57 -0.97
CA LEU A 64 1.31 -3.70 0.12
C LEU A 64 2.10 -2.40 0.20
N TYR A 65 3.42 -2.41 -0.03
CA TYR A 65 4.20 -1.17 -0.07
C TYR A 65 3.75 -0.27 -1.22
N HIS A 66 3.48 -0.84 -2.39
CA HIS A 66 2.96 -0.14 -3.57
C HIS A 66 1.63 0.52 -3.26
N GLU A 67 0.62 -0.28 -2.92
CA GLU A 67 -0.76 0.18 -2.72
C GLU A 67 -0.86 1.23 -1.62
N ILE A 68 -0.09 1.08 -0.53
CA ILE A 68 -0.11 2.05 0.57
C ILE A 68 0.53 3.38 0.17
N LEU A 69 1.67 3.34 -0.52
CA LEU A 69 2.36 4.57 -0.93
C LEU A 69 1.55 5.33 -1.99
N GLU A 70 0.99 4.61 -2.96
CA GLU A 70 0.11 5.18 -3.98
C GLU A 70 -1.17 5.74 -3.33
N ALA A 71 -1.85 4.97 -2.49
CA ALA A 71 -3.08 5.41 -1.84
C ALA A 71 -2.85 6.64 -0.93
N ALA A 72 -1.74 6.68 -0.19
CA ALA A 72 -1.36 7.86 0.60
C ALA A 72 -1.12 9.10 -0.27
N THR A 73 -0.50 8.90 -1.43
CA THR A 73 -0.25 9.99 -2.40
C THR A 73 -1.57 10.50 -2.97
N VAL A 74 -2.44 9.62 -3.45
CA VAL A 74 -3.74 9.96 -4.04
C VAL A 74 -4.69 10.58 -3.02
N ALA A 75 -4.71 10.07 -1.78
CA ALA A 75 -5.58 10.57 -0.70
C ALA A 75 -5.11 11.90 -0.08
N SER A 76 -3.89 12.35 -0.39
CA SER A 76 -3.33 13.58 0.15
C SER A 76 -3.78 14.80 -0.64
N SER A 77 -4.31 15.80 0.04
CA SER A 77 -4.60 17.11 -0.58
C SER A 77 -3.32 17.87 -0.99
N ASN A 78 -2.19 17.55 -0.36
CA ASN A 78 -0.88 18.10 -0.67
C ASN A 78 0.18 16.99 -0.44
N PRO A 79 0.35 16.06 -1.40
CA PRO A 79 1.31 14.98 -1.25
C PRO A 79 2.75 15.52 -1.17
N PRO A 80 3.68 14.78 -0.54
CA PRO A 80 5.09 15.18 -0.52
C PRO A 80 5.66 15.34 -1.95
N PRO A 81 6.59 16.29 -2.19
CA PRO A 81 7.20 16.49 -3.50
C PRO A 81 7.90 15.23 -4.05
N ALA A 82 8.34 14.33 -3.17
CA ALA A 82 9.00 13.10 -3.57
C ALA A 82 8.10 12.12 -4.34
N VAL A 83 6.78 12.25 -4.23
CA VAL A 83 5.80 11.31 -4.81
C VAL A 83 4.75 11.98 -5.70
N ILE A 84 4.75 13.31 -5.80
CA ILE A 84 3.71 14.05 -6.54
C ILE A 84 3.72 13.74 -8.04
N ASP A 85 4.90 13.46 -8.60
CA ASP A 85 5.10 13.16 -10.02
C ASP A 85 5.33 11.65 -10.28
N PHE A 86 5.10 10.80 -9.28
CA PHE A 86 5.25 9.34 -9.47
C PHE A 86 4.20 8.83 -10.45
N ASN A 87 4.67 8.01 -11.40
CA ASN A 87 3.81 7.12 -12.17
C ASN A 87 3.84 5.70 -11.55
N GLU A 88 3.07 4.79 -12.15
CA GLU A 88 2.99 3.39 -11.74
C GLU A 88 4.36 2.72 -11.58
N GLY A 89 5.27 2.94 -12.53
CA GLY A 89 6.61 2.35 -12.49
C GLY A 89 7.50 2.95 -11.39
N ASP A 90 7.24 4.18 -10.96
CA ASP A 90 7.91 4.78 -9.80
C ASP A 90 7.42 4.13 -8.49
N PHE A 91 6.11 3.94 -8.34
CA PHE A 91 5.54 3.24 -7.18
C PHE A 91 6.03 1.80 -7.10
N GLU A 92 6.08 1.09 -8.23
CA GLU A 92 6.57 -0.28 -8.29
C GLU A 92 8.05 -0.35 -7.85
N ARG A 93 8.91 0.52 -8.39
CA ARG A 93 10.33 0.57 -7.99
C ARG A 93 10.50 0.95 -6.52
N ALA A 94 9.68 1.87 -6.02
CA ALA A 94 9.67 2.27 -4.62
C ALA A 94 9.29 1.09 -3.70
N ALA A 95 8.31 0.29 -4.11
CA ALA A 95 7.85 -0.87 -3.37
C ALA A 95 8.88 -1.99 -3.31
N TYR A 96 9.53 -2.33 -4.44
CA TYR A 96 10.64 -3.28 -4.45
C TYR A 96 11.82 -2.78 -3.60
N SER A 97 12.16 -1.49 -3.70
CA SER A 97 13.22 -0.89 -2.89
C SER A 97 12.89 -0.96 -1.39
N ALA A 98 11.63 -0.69 -1.02
CA ALA A 98 11.16 -0.80 0.35
C ALA A 98 11.25 -2.24 0.88
N HIS A 99 10.86 -3.23 0.07
CA HIS A 99 10.99 -4.63 0.46
C HIS A 99 12.46 -5.05 0.62
N ALA A 100 13.34 -4.66 -0.30
CA ALA A 100 14.77 -4.93 -0.20
C ALA A 100 15.41 -4.28 1.04
N GLN A 101 14.94 -3.10 1.44
CA GLN A 101 15.50 -2.35 2.56
C GLN A 101 14.92 -2.77 3.92
N PHE A 102 13.62 -3.00 4.01
CA PHE A 102 12.89 -3.20 5.27
C PHE A 102 12.34 -4.62 5.46
N GLY A 103 12.36 -5.44 4.42
CA GLY A 103 11.83 -6.80 4.42
C GLY A 103 10.31 -6.85 4.33
N VAL A 104 9.74 -7.88 4.95
CA VAL A 104 8.30 -8.20 4.90
C VAL A 104 7.45 -7.01 5.34
N ALA A 105 6.33 -6.79 4.65
CA ALA A 105 5.41 -5.71 5.01
C ALA A 105 4.83 -5.93 6.41
N SER A 106 4.95 -4.89 7.23
CA SER A 106 4.43 -4.79 8.58
C SER A 106 3.98 -3.35 8.80
N ILE A 107 3.15 -3.09 9.81
CA ILE A 107 2.74 -1.72 10.14
C ILE A 107 3.94 -0.80 10.37
N GLU A 108 4.97 -1.29 11.05
CA GLU A 108 6.19 -0.53 11.27
C GLU A 108 6.87 -0.18 9.95
N ASN A 109 7.04 -1.15 9.05
CA ASN A 109 7.71 -0.92 7.78
C ASN A 109 6.90 -0.06 6.82
N LEU A 110 5.57 -0.20 6.79
CA LEU A 110 4.69 0.72 6.03
C LEU A 110 4.87 2.16 6.50
N ASN A 111 4.95 2.37 7.81
CA ASN A 111 5.22 3.70 8.37
C ASN A 111 6.64 4.20 8.04
N ARG A 112 7.65 3.32 8.03
CA ARG A 112 9.01 3.69 7.57
C ARG A 112 9.02 4.15 6.12
N VAL A 113 8.27 3.48 5.24
CA VAL A 113 8.13 3.88 3.82
C VAL A 113 7.44 5.23 3.70
N LEU A 114 6.30 5.45 4.37
CA LEU A 114 5.62 6.74 4.34
C LEU A 114 6.51 7.87 4.85
N LYS A 115 7.27 7.65 5.92
CA LYS A 115 8.26 8.62 6.42
C LYS A 115 9.39 8.87 5.43
N LEU A 116 9.91 7.83 4.79
CA LEU A 116 10.98 7.91 3.78
C LEU A 116 10.56 8.82 2.61
N TYR A 117 9.30 8.73 2.17
CA TYR A 117 8.75 9.56 1.11
C TYR A 117 8.18 10.90 1.59
N GLY A 118 8.44 11.29 2.85
CA GLY A 118 8.18 12.64 3.35
C GLY A 118 6.77 12.87 3.91
N PHE A 119 5.96 11.82 4.11
CA PHE A 119 4.71 11.94 4.86
C PHE A 119 5.03 12.19 6.34
N LYS A 120 4.37 13.17 6.95
CA LYS A 120 4.61 13.60 8.33
C LYS A 120 3.57 13.01 9.28
N GLU A 121 3.96 12.85 10.55
CA GLU A 121 3.01 12.48 11.60
C GLU A 121 1.94 13.58 11.74
N HIS A 122 0.70 13.17 12.02
CA HIS A 122 -0.47 14.03 12.10
C HIS A 122 -1.06 14.00 13.51
#